data_AF-A0A7X9GV91-F1
#
_entry.id   AF-A0A7X9GV91-F1
#
_cell.length_a   1.000
_cell.length_b   1.000
_cell.length_c   1.000
_cell.angle_alpha   90.00
_cell.angle_beta   90.00
_cell.angle_gamma   90.00
#
_symmetry.space_group_name_H-M   'P 1'
#
loop_
_entity.id
_entity.type
_entity.pdbx_description
1 polymer ?
#
loop_
_entity_poly.entity_id
_entity_poly.type
_entity_poly.pdbx_seq_one_letter_code
_entity_poly.pdbx_strand_id
1 'polypeptide(L)'
;MNLPLLVDCDTGIDDAIALTYLATHPGTEIVGIVSTGGNVPASAVHRNNLALGELLEIQAPIALGAAQPLVEPPMYADDTHGPGGLGHAVLPAITRTEDPRSGAQLWVDAARAHPGELVGLVLGPHTNLALALQIDPELPRLLKRLHIMGGAIHHRGNTGPTSEWNIAVDPEAAQQVLAAFTGAAQRPVLGSLEATETVRFTQGTLDRFTALAAATGHPVASILADALRFYFEFHEADGFGW
;
A
#
# COMPACT_ATOMS: atom_id res chain seq x y z
N MET A 1 -17.77 13.58 -10.30
CA MET A 1 -17.48 12.15 -10.57
C MET A 1 -16.29 11.80 -9.71
N ASN A 2 -16.40 10.73 -8.92
CA ASN A 2 -15.30 10.28 -8.07
C ASN A 2 -14.24 9.58 -8.94
N LEU A 3 -12.99 9.65 -8.51
CA LEU A 3 -11.87 9.03 -9.19
C LEU A 3 -11.79 7.54 -8.78
N PRO A 4 -11.99 6.58 -9.70
CA PRO A 4 -11.88 5.15 -9.36
C PRO A 4 -10.42 4.77 -9.13
N LEU A 5 -10.15 4.17 -7.97
CA LEU A 5 -8.83 3.77 -7.51
C LEU A 5 -8.75 2.27 -7.28
N LEU A 6 -7.72 1.63 -7.81
CA LEU A 6 -7.29 0.33 -7.32
C LEU A 6 -6.01 0.49 -6.51
N VAL A 7 -6.02 0.00 -5.27
CA VAL A 7 -4.92 0.14 -4.32
C VAL A 7 -4.26 -1.23 -4.13
N ASP A 8 -2.99 -1.35 -4.48
CA ASP A 8 -2.16 -2.54 -4.30
C ASP A 8 -1.11 -2.23 -3.23
N CYS A 9 -1.35 -2.71 -2.01
CA CYS A 9 -0.63 -2.26 -0.81
C CYS A 9 -0.25 -3.43 0.10
N ASP A 10 0.89 -3.31 0.77
CA ASP A 10 1.45 -4.29 1.70
C ASP A 10 1.18 -3.89 3.15
N THR A 11 -0.08 -3.51 3.39
CA THR A 11 -0.56 -2.72 4.51
C THR A 11 0.22 -2.84 5.81
N GLY A 12 1.20 -1.94 5.88
CA GLY A 12 1.89 -1.49 7.05
C GLY A 12 1.18 -0.29 7.69
N ILE A 13 1.94 0.48 8.46
CA ILE A 13 1.44 1.58 9.29
C ILE A 13 1.03 2.77 8.40
N ASP A 14 1.87 3.11 7.43
CA ASP A 14 1.66 4.17 6.46
C ASP A 14 0.61 3.83 5.39
N ASP A 15 0.52 2.59 4.93
CA ASP A 15 -0.58 2.14 4.08
C ASP A 15 -1.94 2.26 4.78
N ALA A 16 -2.02 1.95 6.08
CA ALA A 16 -3.25 2.10 6.85
C ALA A 16 -3.71 3.57 6.89
N ILE A 17 -2.75 4.51 6.96
CA ILE A 17 -3.01 5.94 6.85
C ILE A 17 -3.48 6.29 5.44
N ALA A 18 -2.82 5.75 4.40
CA ALA A 18 -3.20 5.99 3.01
C ALA A 18 -4.61 5.46 2.71
N LEU A 19 -4.94 4.23 3.08
CA LEU A 19 -6.27 3.65 2.92
C LEU A 19 -7.34 4.47 3.65
N THR A 20 -7.06 4.89 4.90
CA THR A 20 -7.99 5.74 5.66
C THR A 20 -8.20 7.09 4.99
N TYR A 21 -7.13 7.72 4.50
CA TYR A 21 -7.21 8.98 3.75
C TYR A 21 -8.07 8.82 2.49
N LEU A 22 -7.81 7.80 1.68
CA LEU A 22 -8.52 7.55 0.42
C LEU A 22 -9.99 7.19 0.65
N ALA A 23 -10.30 6.41 1.68
CA ALA A 23 -11.67 6.02 2.02
C ALA A 23 -12.51 7.22 2.52
N THR A 24 -11.87 8.20 3.16
CA THR A 24 -12.55 9.38 3.71
C THR A 24 -12.50 10.61 2.79
N HIS A 25 -11.77 10.54 1.67
CA HIS A 25 -11.66 11.66 0.75
C HIS A 25 -12.83 11.69 -0.25
N PRO A 26 -13.64 12.76 -0.31
CA PRO A 26 -14.87 12.80 -1.12
C PRO A 26 -14.65 12.75 -2.64
N GLY A 27 -13.42 12.94 -3.11
CA GLY A 27 -13.08 12.93 -4.54
C GLY A 27 -12.68 11.56 -5.09
N THR A 28 -12.61 10.54 -4.24
CA THR A 28 -12.06 9.22 -4.58
C THR A 28 -13.10 8.12 -4.35
N GLU A 29 -12.95 7.03 -5.09
CA GLU A 29 -13.72 5.81 -4.93
C GLU A 29 -12.74 4.64 -5.04
N ILE A 30 -12.54 3.92 -3.94
CA ILE A 30 -11.76 2.68 -3.99
C ILE A 30 -12.64 1.63 -4.65
N VAL A 31 -12.20 1.10 -5.80
CA VAL A 31 -12.91 0.07 -6.59
C VAL A 31 -12.29 -1.32 -6.46
N GLY A 32 -11.11 -1.41 -5.83
CA GLY A 32 -10.51 -2.68 -5.43
C GLY A 32 -9.27 -2.46 -4.57
N ILE A 33 -8.99 -3.43 -3.69
CA ILE A 33 -7.76 -3.50 -2.90
C ILE A 33 -7.08 -4.83 -3.16
N VAL A 34 -5.79 -4.79 -3.46
CA VAL A 34 -4.94 -5.97 -3.59
C VAL A 34 -3.97 -5.98 -2.41
N SER A 35 -4.00 -7.08 -1.66
CA SER A 35 -3.12 -7.28 -0.49
C SER A 35 -1.80 -7.91 -0.92
N THR A 36 -0.75 -7.10 -1.10
CA THR A 36 0.58 -7.58 -1.47
C THR A 36 1.44 -7.91 -0.25
N GLY A 37 2.41 -8.80 -0.38
CA GLY A 37 3.38 -9.08 0.69
C GLY A 37 4.56 -8.13 0.59
N GLY A 38 5.08 -7.67 1.73
CA GLY A 38 6.18 -6.71 1.79
C GLY A 38 6.53 -6.42 3.24
N ASN A 39 5.91 -5.43 3.87
CA ASN A 39 6.09 -5.14 5.29
C ASN A 39 5.88 -6.37 6.20
N VAL A 40 4.86 -7.17 5.90
CA VAL A 40 4.58 -8.47 6.52
C VAL A 40 4.08 -9.47 5.46
N PRO A 41 3.95 -10.78 5.77
CA PRO A 41 3.43 -11.74 4.79
C PRO A 41 2.06 -11.33 4.23
N ALA A 42 1.80 -11.62 2.96
CA ALA A 42 0.55 -11.22 2.28
C ALA A 42 -0.73 -11.64 3.01
N SER A 43 -0.71 -12.78 3.73
CA SER A 43 -1.83 -13.22 4.56
C SER A 43 -2.09 -12.33 5.78
N ALA A 44 -1.04 -11.74 6.36
CA ALA A 44 -1.16 -10.75 7.43
C ALA A 44 -1.66 -9.42 6.88
N VAL A 45 -1.07 -8.95 5.78
CA VAL A 45 -1.57 -7.77 5.05
C VAL A 45 -3.05 -7.92 4.70
N HIS A 46 -3.47 -9.09 4.22
CA HIS A 46 -4.85 -9.32 3.84
C HIS A 46 -5.81 -9.25 5.01
N ARG A 47 -5.43 -9.77 6.20
CA ARG A 47 -6.21 -9.54 7.43
C ARG A 47 -6.30 -8.06 7.78
N ASN A 48 -5.22 -7.31 7.65
CA ASN A 48 -5.20 -5.86 7.92
C ASN A 48 -6.16 -5.12 6.96
N ASN A 49 -6.09 -5.42 5.67
CA ASN A 49 -6.95 -4.82 4.65
C ASN A 49 -8.42 -5.17 4.83
N LEU A 50 -8.75 -6.42 5.16
CA LEU A 50 -10.14 -6.79 5.46
C LEU A 50 -10.67 -6.05 6.68
N ALA A 51 -9.89 -5.93 7.75
CA ALA A 51 -10.29 -5.24 8.98
C ALA A 51 -10.49 -3.74 8.75
N LEU A 52 -9.52 -3.08 8.12
CA LEU A 52 -9.63 -1.66 7.77
C LEU A 52 -10.77 -1.44 6.77
N GLY A 53 -10.93 -2.31 5.79
CA GLY A 53 -12.02 -2.23 4.81
C GLY A 53 -13.40 -2.34 5.44
N GLU A 54 -13.58 -3.20 6.44
CA GLU A 54 -14.83 -3.32 7.20
C GLU A 54 -15.07 -2.06 8.07
N LEU A 55 -14.05 -1.59 8.78
CA LEU A 55 -14.14 -0.41 9.64
C LEU A 55 -14.28 0.93 8.91
N LEU A 56 -13.79 1.01 7.67
CA LEU A 56 -13.89 2.17 6.79
C LEU A 56 -15.09 2.07 5.82
N GLU A 57 -15.92 1.03 5.97
CA GLU A 57 -17.09 0.77 5.12
C GLU A 57 -16.78 0.69 3.62
N ILE A 58 -15.57 0.27 3.25
CA ILE A 58 -15.14 0.12 1.85
C ILE A 58 -15.87 -1.07 1.22
N GLN A 59 -16.76 -0.80 0.26
CA GLN A 59 -17.57 -1.85 -0.38
C GLN A 59 -16.82 -2.63 -1.48
N ALA A 60 -15.70 -2.09 -1.97
CA ALA A 60 -14.95 -2.69 -3.06
C ALA A 60 -14.28 -4.03 -2.68
N PRO A 61 -14.11 -4.95 -3.64
CA PRO A 61 -13.44 -6.23 -3.41
C PRO A 61 -12.01 -6.06 -2.86
N ILE A 62 -11.64 -6.96 -1.94
CA ILE A 62 -10.30 -7.05 -1.36
C ILE A 62 -9.78 -8.44 -1.68
N ALA A 63 -8.77 -8.54 -2.54
CA ALA A 63 -8.19 -9.80 -2.98
C ALA A 63 -6.84 -10.05 -2.31
N LEU A 64 -6.56 -11.32 -2.00
CA LEU A 64 -5.22 -11.75 -1.60
C LEU A 64 -4.29 -11.74 -2.82
N GLY A 65 -3.14 -11.08 -2.68
CA GLY A 65 -2.10 -11.03 -3.69
C GLY A 65 -1.19 -12.26 -3.69
N ALA A 66 -0.12 -12.18 -4.48
CA ALA A 66 0.93 -13.19 -4.53
C ALA A 66 1.54 -13.42 -3.14
N ALA A 67 1.78 -14.69 -2.81
CA ALA A 67 2.36 -15.05 -1.52
C ALA A 67 3.87 -14.75 -1.44
N GLN A 68 4.54 -14.57 -2.57
CA GLN A 68 6.00 -14.47 -2.69
C GLN A 68 6.36 -13.50 -3.84
N PRO A 69 7.56 -12.88 -3.82
CA PRO A 69 8.11 -12.18 -4.96
C PRO A 69 8.25 -13.09 -6.20
N LEU A 70 8.47 -12.50 -7.38
CA LEU A 70 8.59 -13.26 -8.63
C LEU A 70 9.79 -14.21 -8.65
N VAL A 71 10.93 -13.78 -8.08
CA VAL A 71 12.20 -14.52 -8.14
C VAL A 71 12.89 -14.58 -6.79
N GLU A 72 13.01 -13.43 -6.11
CA GLU A 72 13.71 -13.33 -4.85
C GLU A 72 12.97 -14.03 -3.69
N PRO A 73 13.69 -14.50 -2.65
CA PRO A 73 13.06 -14.96 -1.42
C PRO A 73 12.30 -13.81 -0.74
N PRO A 74 11.27 -14.11 0.06
CA PRO A 74 10.48 -13.09 0.70
C PRO A 74 11.30 -12.36 1.78
N MET A 75 11.11 -11.06 1.85
CA MET A 75 11.69 -10.15 2.84
C MET A 75 10.54 -9.44 3.57
N TYR A 76 10.67 -9.24 4.88
CA TYR A 76 9.68 -8.58 5.73
C TYR A 76 10.31 -7.53 6.62
N ALA A 77 9.54 -6.51 6.99
CA ALA A 77 9.94 -5.38 7.83
C ALA A 77 9.16 -5.37 9.15
N ASP A 78 9.04 -6.53 9.82
CA ASP A 78 8.37 -6.65 11.11
C ASP A 78 9.09 -5.86 12.23
N ASP A 79 10.37 -5.54 12.06
CA ASP A 79 11.09 -4.60 12.93
C ASP A 79 10.58 -3.15 12.81
N THR A 80 10.10 -2.76 11.62
CA THR A 80 9.60 -1.41 11.31
C THR A 80 8.09 -1.28 11.52
N HIS A 81 7.34 -2.33 11.21
CA HIS A 81 5.87 -2.33 11.20
C HIS A 81 5.25 -3.20 12.30
N GLY A 82 6.06 -3.88 13.11
CA GLY A 82 5.61 -4.82 14.12
C GLY A 82 5.18 -6.18 13.53
N PRO A 83 5.01 -7.22 14.38
CA PRO A 83 4.77 -8.60 13.93
C PRO A 83 3.49 -8.80 13.08
N GLY A 84 2.52 -7.91 13.22
CA GLY A 84 1.25 -7.92 12.46
C GLY A 84 1.16 -6.86 11.38
N GLY A 85 2.16 -6.00 11.21
CA GLY A 85 2.19 -4.90 10.22
C GLY A 85 1.59 -3.58 10.71
N LEU A 86 0.91 -3.56 11.87
CA LEU A 86 0.26 -2.36 12.42
C LEU A 86 0.77 -1.99 13.83
N GLY A 87 2.03 -2.31 14.12
CA GLY A 87 2.68 -1.96 15.37
C GLY A 87 1.94 -2.50 16.58
N HIS A 88 1.54 -1.59 17.49
CA HIS A 88 0.80 -1.93 18.70
C HIS A 88 -0.72 -2.09 18.50
N ALA A 89 -1.23 -1.83 17.29
CA ALA A 89 -2.66 -1.83 17.06
C ALA A 89 -3.25 -3.25 17.17
N VAL A 90 -4.43 -3.32 17.80
CA VAL A 90 -5.22 -4.55 17.87
C VAL A 90 -6.43 -4.41 16.96
N LEU A 91 -6.53 -5.27 15.96
CA LEU A 91 -7.65 -5.29 15.04
C LEU A 91 -8.84 -6.07 15.65
N PRO A 92 -10.08 -5.59 15.46
CA PRO A 92 -11.26 -6.36 15.84
C PRO A 92 -11.40 -7.62 14.97
N ALA A 93 -12.21 -8.57 15.45
CA ALA A 93 -12.61 -9.70 14.61
C ALA A 93 -13.38 -9.19 13.39
N ILE A 94 -13.05 -9.72 12.22
CA ILE A 94 -13.67 -9.36 10.95
C ILE A 94 -14.77 -10.36 10.59
N THR A 95 -15.81 -9.87 9.92
CA THR A 95 -16.87 -10.70 9.34
C THR A 95 -16.80 -10.77 7.82
N ARG A 96 -16.02 -9.88 7.21
CA ARG A 96 -15.80 -9.81 5.78
C ARG A 96 -15.10 -11.04 5.22
N THR A 97 -15.62 -11.54 4.10
CA THR A 97 -15.05 -12.66 3.35
C THR A 97 -14.05 -12.19 2.30
N GLU A 98 -13.01 -12.99 2.10
CA GLU A 98 -12.01 -12.85 1.02
C GLU A 98 -12.67 -12.89 -0.37
N ASP A 99 -12.20 -12.05 -1.30
CA ASP A 99 -12.57 -12.16 -2.71
C ASP A 99 -11.86 -13.37 -3.33
N PRO A 100 -12.57 -14.26 -4.06
CA PRO A 100 -11.98 -15.49 -4.59
C PRO A 100 -10.97 -15.27 -5.72
N ARG A 101 -10.88 -14.06 -6.27
CA ARG A 101 -9.89 -13.73 -7.31
C ARG A 101 -8.51 -13.55 -6.71
N SER A 102 -7.49 -13.86 -7.49
CA SER A 102 -6.13 -13.41 -7.17
C SER A 102 -6.03 -11.89 -7.30
N GLY A 103 -5.08 -11.28 -6.59
CA GLY A 103 -4.76 -9.87 -6.74
C GLY A 103 -4.48 -9.44 -8.19
N ALA A 104 -3.76 -10.28 -8.95
CA ALA A 104 -3.49 -10.05 -10.36
C ALA A 104 -4.75 -10.05 -11.23
N GLN A 105 -5.70 -10.96 -10.98
CA GLN A 105 -6.97 -10.98 -11.71
C GLN A 105 -7.84 -9.78 -11.33
N LEU A 106 -7.85 -9.37 -10.05
CA LEU A 106 -8.59 -8.19 -9.61
C LEU A 106 -8.07 -6.91 -10.30
N TRP A 107 -6.75 -6.77 -10.49
CA TRP A 107 -6.15 -5.70 -11.30
C TRP A 107 -6.72 -5.64 -12.72
N VAL A 108 -6.74 -6.79 -13.42
CA VAL A 108 -7.23 -6.89 -14.80
C VAL A 108 -8.72 -6.54 -14.87
N ASP A 109 -9.52 -7.12 -13.98
CA ASP A 109 -10.97 -6.89 -13.94
C ASP A 109 -11.28 -5.40 -13.70
N ALA A 110 -10.60 -4.76 -12.74
CA ALA A 110 -10.80 -3.35 -12.44
C ALA A 110 -10.42 -2.46 -13.62
N ALA A 111 -9.28 -2.72 -14.26
CA ALA A 111 -8.83 -1.93 -15.42
C ALA A 111 -9.78 -2.07 -16.61
N ARG A 112 -10.34 -3.27 -16.84
CA ARG A 112 -11.32 -3.53 -17.90
C ARG A 112 -12.71 -2.96 -17.59
N ALA A 113 -13.08 -2.86 -16.32
CA ALA A 113 -14.31 -2.21 -15.88
C ALA A 113 -14.24 -0.67 -16.00
N HIS A 114 -13.04 -0.09 -15.90
CA HIS A 114 -12.81 1.36 -15.91
C HIS A 114 -11.75 1.80 -16.96
N PRO A 115 -11.92 1.47 -18.25
CA PRO A 115 -10.91 1.72 -19.27
C PRO A 115 -10.72 3.21 -19.51
N GLY A 116 -9.48 3.69 -19.40
CA GLY A 116 -9.10 5.10 -19.50
C GLY A 116 -9.45 5.94 -18.28
N GLU A 117 -10.03 5.33 -17.24
CA GLU A 117 -10.52 6.03 -16.03
C GLU A 117 -9.79 5.59 -14.76
N LEU A 118 -9.44 4.30 -14.65
CA LEU A 118 -8.81 3.74 -13.46
C LEU A 118 -7.47 4.39 -13.14
N VAL A 119 -7.28 4.79 -11.88
CA VAL A 119 -5.98 5.13 -11.33
C VAL A 119 -5.48 3.99 -10.47
N GLY A 120 -4.33 3.44 -10.85
CA GLY A 120 -3.63 2.44 -10.06
C GLY A 120 -2.72 3.09 -9.03
N LEU A 121 -2.81 2.67 -7.77
CA LEU A 121 -1.90 3.05 -6.69
C LEU A 121 -1.17 1.79 -6.23
N VAL A 122 0.13 1.72 -6.46
CA VAL A 122 0.98 0.62 -5.98
C VAL A 122 1.80 1.17 -4.83
N LEU A 123 1.51 0.72 -3.62
CA LEU A 123 2.10 1.19 -2.37
C LEU A 123 3.05 0.17 -1.73
N GLY A 124 3.04 -1.08 -2.23
CA GLY A 124 3.98 -2.13 -1.84
C GLY A 124 4.77 -2.71 -3.01
N PRO A 125 5.40 -3.89 -2.86
CA PRO A 125 6.12 -4.56 -3.93
C PRO A 125 5.24 -4.84 -5.16
N HIS A 126 5.81 -4.64 -6.36
CA HIS A 126 5.08 -4.58 -7.62
C HIS A 126 4.59 -5.95 -8.16
N THR A 127 4.73 -7.01 -7.38
CA THR A 127 4.52 -8.40 -7.79
C THR A 127 3.16 -8.61 -8.44
N ASN A 128 2.07 -8.13 -7.81
CA ASN A 128 0.73 -8.35 -8.33
C ASN A 128 0.48 -7.62 -9.65
N LEU A 129 0.96 -6.38 -9.80
CA LEU A 129 0.85 -5.66 -11.07
C LEU A 129 1.70 -6.31 -12.17
N ALA A 130 2.88 -6.83 -11.85
CA ALA A 130 3.69 -7.59 -12.80
C ALA A 130 2.98 -8.88 -13.25
N LEU A 131 2.36 -9.61 -12.34
CA LEU A 131 1.53 -10.78 -12.67
C LEU A 131 0.28 -10.39 -13.47
N ALA A 132 -0.35 -9.26 -13.15
CA ALA A 132 -1.49 -8.75 -13.90
C ALA A 132 -1.12 -8.40 -15.35
N LEU A 133 0.09 -7.86 -15.58
CA LEU A 133 0.63 -7.60 -16.92
C LEU A 133 0.87 -8.88 -17.74
N GLN A 134 1.13 -10.01 -17.08
CA GLN A 134 1.21 -11.31 -17.76
C GLN A 134 -0.17 -11.82 -18.20
N ILE A 135 -1.21 -11.51 -17.43
CA ILE A 135 -2.60 -11.84 -17.76
C ILE A 135 -3.12 -10.91 -18.87
N ASP A 136 -2.88 -9.60 -18.73
CA ASP A 136 -3.34 -8.58 -19.67
C ASP A 136 -2.24 -7.54 -19.97
N PRO A 137 -1.46 -7.77 -21.04
CA PRO A 137 -0.40 -6.84 -21.46
C PRO A 137 -0.91 -5.45 -21.88
N GLU A 138 -2.22 -5.26 -22.08
CA GLU A 138 -2.80 -3.97 -22.47
C GLU A 138 -3.06 -3.04 -21.28
N LEU A 139 -2.84 -3.48 -20.03
CA LEU A 139 -3.00 -2.66 -18.82
C LEU A 139 -2.40 -1.24 -18.93
N PRO A 140 -1.18 -1.03 -19.48
CA PRO A 140 -0.61 0.32 -19.61
C PRO A 140 -1.41 1.26 -20.51
N ARG A 141 -2.28 0.73 -21.38
CA ARG A 141 -3.20 1.51 -22.23
C ARG A 141 -4.57 1.71 -21.58
N LEU A 142 -4.95 0.85 -20.64
CA LEU A 142 -6.24 0.89 -19.95
C LEU A 142 -6.21 1.84 -18.75
N LEU A 143 -5.08 2.02 -18.09
CA LEU A 143 -4.99 2.91 -16.94
C LEU A 143 -5.01 4.38 -17.36
N LYS A 144 -5.76 5.19 -16.62
CA LYS A 144 -5.68 6.66 -16.69
C LYS A 144 -4.34 7.17 -16.17
N ARG A 145 -3.90 6.60 -15.05
CA ARG A 145 -2.65 6.93 -14.37
C ARG A 145 -2.19 5.75 -13.53
N LEU A 146 -0.87 5.63 -13.35
CA LEU A 146 -0.25 4.72 -12.40
C LEU A 146 0.62 5.55 -11.46
N HIS A 147 0.41 5.41 -10.16
CA HIS A 147 1.26 5.94 -9.11
C HIS A 147 1.92 4.79 -8.38
N ILE A 148 3.21 4.92 -8.13
CA ILE A 148 4.04 3.94 -7.46
C ILE A 148 4.71 4.64 -6.28
N MET A 149 4.52 4.14 -5.06
CA MET A 149 5.42 4.46 -3.96
C MET A 149 6.61 3.50 -4.05
N GLY A 150 7.79 4.05 -4.32
CA GLY A 150 9.00 3.24 -4.37
C GLY A 150 10.12 3.88 -5.18
N GLY A 151 11.33 3.37 -4.93
CA GLY A 151 12.58 3.84 -5.53
C GLY A 151 13.22 5.01 -4.79
N ALA A 152 14.48 5.29 -5.14
CA ALA A 152 15.27 6.39 -4.59
C ALA A 152 15.96 7.12 -5.75
N ILE A 153 15.56 8.35 -6.04
CA ILE A 153 16.10 9.11 -7.18
C ILE A 153 17.07 10.17 -6.67
N HIS A 154 18.35 10.00 -7.01
CA HIS A 154 19.45 10.85 -6.50
C HIS A 154 19.47 10.95 -4.97
N HIS A 155 19.08 9.86 -4.31
CA HIS A 155 18.90 9.78 -2.87
C HIS A 155 19.34 8.41 -2.36
N ARG A 156 19.61 8.32 -1.06
CA ARG A 156 20.00 7.05 -0.44
C ARG A 156 18.82 6.07 -0.42
N GLY A 157 19.10 4.78 -0.49
CA GLY A 157 18.11 3.74 -0.20
C GLY A 157 17.85 3.59 1.31
N ASN A 158 16.77 2.89 1.65
CA ASN A 158 16.42 2.51 3.03
C ASN A 158 16.55 1.00 3.30
N THR A 159 16.80 0.17 2.27
CA THR A 159 17.10 -1.27 2.41
C THR A 159 18.56 -1.56 2.12
N GLY A 160 19.06 -1.07 0.98
CA GLY A 160 20.47 -1.07 0.62
C GLY A 160 20.96 0.35 0.36
N PRO A 161 22.24 0.56 0.01
CA PRO A 161 22.79 1.90 -0.20
C PRO A 161 22.00 2.75 -1.22
N THR A 162 21.41 2.10 -2.23
CA THR A 162 20.65 2.76 -3.31
C THR A 162 19.31 2.10 -3.61
N SER A 163 18.89 1.11 -2.81
CA SER A 163 17.63 0.40 -3.01
C SER A 163 16.62 0.80 -1.95
N GLU A 164 15.43 1.17 -2.43
CA GLU A 164 14.26 1.40 -1.60
C GLU A 164 13.52 0.07 -1.38
N TRP A 165 12.86 -0.06 -0.22
CA TRP A 165 12.14 -1.24 0.27
C TRP A 165 11.29 -1.96 -0.78
N ASN A 166 10.26 -1.31 -1.33
CA ASN A 166 9.32 -1.95 -2.25
C ASN A 166 10.01 -2.47 -3.52
N ILE A 167 11.00 -1.72 -4.01
CA ILE A 167 11.82 -2.15 -5.17
C ILE A 167 12.77 -3.30 -4.78
N ALA A 168 13.30 -3.31 -3.57
CA ALA A 168 14.22 -4.33 -3.09
C ALA A 168 13.54 -5.68 -2.82
N VAL A 169 12.27 -5.70 -2.43
CA VAL A 169 11.50 -6.93 -2.19
C VAL A 169 11.25 -7.70 -3.48
N ASP A 170 10.95 -7.01 -4.59
CA ASP A 170 10.72 -7.65 -5.90
C ASP A 170 11.27 -6.80 -7.05
N PRO A 171 12.61 -6.80 -7.25
CA PRO A 171 13.24 -5.98 -8.28
C PRO A 171 12.86 -6.42 -9.69
N GLU A 172 12.60 -7.71 -9.92
CA GLU A 172 12.14 -8.24 -11.20
C GLU A 172 10.75 -7.75 -11.54
N ALA A 173 9.80 -7.77 -10.58
CA ALA A 173 8.47 -7.19 -10.80
C ALA A 173 8.57 -5.70 -11.08
N ALA A 174 9.41 -4.98 -10.35
CA ALA A 174 9.62 -3.56 -10.59
C ALA A 174 10.17 -3.26 -11.97
N GLN A 175 11.16 -4.03 -12.42
CA GLN A 175 11.70 -3.94 -13.78
C GLN A 175 10.61 -4.21 -14.83
N GLN A 176 9.83 -5.29 -14.67
CA GLN A 176 8.78 -5.66 -15.61
C GLN A 176 7.72 -4.57 -15.74
N VAL A 177 7.24 -4.02 -14.62
CA VAL A 177 6.25 -2.94 -14.61
C VAL A 177 6.81 -1.69 -15.29
N LEU A 178 7.98 -1.21 -14.91
CA LEU A 178 8.55 0.00 -15.50
C LEU A 178 8.83 -0.17 -17.01
N ALA A 179 9.29 -1.34 -17.43
CA ALA A 179 9.48 -1.65 -18.85
C ALA A 179 8.16 -1.64 -19.62
N ALA A 180 7.11 -2.29 -19.10
CA ALA A 180 5.80 -2.35 -19.75
C ALA A 180 5.17 -0.95 -19.93
N PHE A 181 5.40 -0.05 -18.98
CA PHE A 181 4.86 1.32 -19.03
C PHE A 181 5.73 2.31 -19.82
N THR A 182 6.86 1.89 -20.38
CA THR A 182 7.72 2.77 -21.20
C THR A 182 6.99 3.30 -22.44
N GLY A 183 6.10 2.49 -23.04
CA GLY A 183 5.28 2.85 -24.19
C GLY A 183 3.89 3.41 -23.85
N ALA A 184 3.57 3.57 -22.56
CA ALA A 184 2.26 4.07 -22.13
C ALA A 184 2.07 5.55 -22.49
N ALA A 185 0.82 5.96 -22.73
CA ALA A 185 0.50 7.35 -23.03
C ALA A 185 0.85 8.31 -21.87
N GLN A 186 0.78 7.80 -20.64
CA GLN A 186 1.20 8.48 -19.43
C GLN A 186 2.22 7.60 -18.71
N ARG A 187 3.39 8.15 -18.42
CA ARG A 187 4.40 7.45 -17.63
C ARG A 187 3.95 7.32 -16.17
N PRO A 188 4.40 6.28 -15.45
CA PRO A 188 4.14 6.16 -14.02
C PRO A 188 4.68 7.36 -13.26
N VAL A 189 3.98 7.77 -12.21
CA VAL A 189 4.44 8.78 -11.26
C VAL A 189 5.05 8.05 -10.07
N LEU A 190 6.33 8.34 -9.78
CA LEU A 190 7.02 7.76 -8.64
C LEU A 190 6.92 8.70 -7.44
N GLY A 191 6.45 8.16 -6.31
CA GLY A 191 6.62 8.70 -4.97
C GLY A 191 7.83 8.04 -4.32
N SER A 192 9.02 8.40 -4.80
CA SER A 192 10.31 7.88 -4.34
C SER A 192 10.77 8.54 -3.04
N LEU A 193 11.77 7.95 -2.39
CA LEU A 193 12.23 8.35 -1.05
C LEU A 193 12.57 9.84 -0.93
N GLU A 194 13.18 10.46 -1.93
CA GLU A 194 13.51 11.89 -1.88
C GLU A 194 12.27 12.78 -1.84
N ALA A 195 11.15 12.30 -2.38
CA ALA A 195 9.86 12.99 -2.31
C ALA A 195 9.16 12.68 -0.99
N THR A 196 9.09 11.41 -0.58
CA THR A 196 8.35 11.01 0.63
C THR A 196 9.03 11.48 1.91
N GLU A 197 10.36 11.49 2.00
CA GLU A 197 11.12 11.97 3.18
C GLU A 197 10.99 13.50 3.41
N THR A 198 10.39 14.24 2.46
CA THR A 198 10.03 15.65 2.66
C THR A 198 8.75 15.84 3.46
N VAL A 199 7.91 14.80 3.55
CA VAL A 199 6.67 14.79 4.32
C VAL A 199 6.93 14.05 5.62
N ARG A 200 6.88 14.77 6.74
CA ARG A 200 7.21 14.21 8.05
C ARG A 200 6.06 14.35 9.03
N PHE A 201 5.81 13.29 9.78
CA PHE A 201 4.94 13.34 10.94
C PHE A 201 5.81 13.64 12.15
N THR A 202 5.42 14.64 12.92
CA THR A 202 6.12 15.04 14.15
C THR A 202 5.37 14.52 15.36
N GLN A 203 5.94 14.67 16.56
CA GLN A 203 5.23 14.36 17.81
C GLN A 203 3.86 15.05 17.89
N GLY A 204 3.79 16.31 17.44
CA GLY A 204 2.52 17.03 17.39
C GLY A 204 1.49 16.41 16.44
N THR A 205 1.91 15.66 15.42
CA THR A 205 1.00 14.87 14.58
C THR A 205 0.50 13.65 15.33
N LEU A 206 1.37 12.90 16.00
CA LEU A 206 0.97 11.77 16.83
C LEU A 206 -0.02 12.20 17.92
N ASP A 207 0.25 13.30 18.62
CA ASP A 207 -0.65 13.85 19.64
C ASP A 207 -2.04 14.16 19.09
N ARG A 208 -2.14 14.63 17.84
CA ARG A 208 -3.43 14.87 17.16
C ARG A 208 -4.17 13.57 16.86
N PHE A 209 -3.47 12.51 16.42
CA PHE A 209 -4.08 11.20 16.23
C PHE A 209 -4.59 10.62 17.55
N THR A 210 -3.79 10.71 18.62
CA THR A 210 -4.20 10.26 19.97
C THR A 210 -5.42 11.04 20.49
N ALA A 211 -5.43 12.37 20.33
CA ALA A 211 -6.56 13.21 20.71
C ALA A 211 -7.82 12.88 19.89
N LEU A 212 -7.68 12.64 18.58
CA LEU A 212 -8.78 12.24 17.71
C LEU A 212 -9.37 10.88 18.13
N ALA A 213 -8.51 9.91 18.44
CA ALA A 213 -8.93 8.60 18.95
C ALA A 213 -9.76 8.74 20.23
N ALA A 214 -9.27 9.55 21.19
CA ALA A 214 -9.96 9.80 22.44
C ALA A 214 -11.29 10.56 22.25
N ALA A 215 -11.35 11.51 21.31
CA ALA A 215 -12.53 12.33 21.08
C ALA A 215 -13.64 11.62 20.31
N THR A 216 -13.28 10.77 19.34
CA THR A 216 -14.25 10.09 18.45
C THR A 216 -14.65 8.71 18.94
N GLY A 217 -13.75 8.01 19.64
CA GLY A 217 -13.94 6.59 19.97
C GLY A 217 -14.01 5.68 18.73
N HIS A 218 -13.67 6.19 17.54
CA HIS A 218 -13.75 5.42 16.31
C HIS A 218 -12.58 4.41 16.26
N PRO A 219 -12.82 3.11 16.00
CA PRO A 219 -11.77 2.09 16.07
C PRO A 219 -10.56 2.40 15.19
N VAL A 220 -10.78 2.91 13.97
CA VAL A 220 -9.68 3.29 13.05
C VAL A 220 -8.78 4.37 13.66
N ALA A 221 -9.33 5.37 14.36
CA ALA A 221 -8.52 6.42 14.96
C ALA A 221 -7.57 5.86 16.03
N SER A 222 -8.06 4.92 16.86
CA SER A 222 -7.23 4.21 17.85
C SER A 222 -6.18 3.34 17.18
N ILE A 223 -6.55 2.58 16.15
CA ILE A 223 -5.63 1.74 15.36
C ILE A 223 -4.49 2.58 14.79
N LEU A 224 -4.80 3.70 14.14
CA LEU A 224 -3.78 4.57 13.55
C LEU A 224 -2.89 5.22 14.61
N ALA A 225 -3.45 5.63 15.75
CA ALA A 225 -2.66 6.20 16.85
C ALA A 225 -1.69 5.17 17.45
N ASP A 226 -2.13 3.93 17.70
CA ASP A 226 -1.31 2.86 18.25
C ASP A 226 -0.24 2.37 17.24
N ALA A 227 -0.61 2.29 15.96
CA ALA A 227 0.31 1.97 14.88
C ALA A 227 1.40 3.05 14.74
N LEU A 228 1.01 4.33 14.68
CA LEU A 228 1.97 5.44 14.60
C LEU A 228 2.90 5.52 15.82
N ARG A 229 2.41 5.21 17.03
CA ARG A 229 3.26 5.15 18.22
C ARG A 229 4.42 4.17 18.02
N PHE A 230 4.14 2.97 17.51
CA PHE A 230 5.20 2.00 17.19
C PHE A 230 6.20 2.56 16.18
N TYR A 231 5.70 3.19 15.12
CA TYR A 231 6.57 3.72 14.06
C TYR A 231 7.49 4.83 14.57
N PHE A 232 6.99 5.65 15.50
CA PHE A 232 7.75 6.69 16.19
C PHE A 232 8.84 6.08 17.07
N GLU A 233 8.50 5.08 17.90
CA GLU A 233 9.47 4.36 18.75
C GLU A 233 10.59 3.73 17.92
N PHE A 234 10.26 3.16 16.76
CA PHE A 234 11.24 2.64 15.80
C PHE A 234 12.19 3.75 15.28
N HIS A 235 11.66 4.87 14.77
CA HIS A 235 12.49 5.95 14.24
C HIS A 235 13.34 6.65 15.32
N GLU A 236 12.86 6.72 16.56
CA GLU A 236 13.68 7.17 17.69
C GLU A 236 14.84 6.20 17.94
N ALA A 237 14.58 4.90 17.98
CA ALA A 237 15.60 3.87 18.20
C ALA A 237 16.66 3.82 17.08
N ASP A 238 16.26 4.09 15.83
CA ASP A 238 17.16 4.16 14.66
C ASP A 238 17.89 5.50 14.53
N GLY A 239 17.71 6.41 15.50
CA GLY A 239 18.44 7.67 15.60
C GLY A 239 17.95 8.79 14.67
N PHE A 240 16.81 8.60 13.99
CA PHE A 240 16.17 9.62 13.18
C PHE A 240 15.30 10.60 14.00
N GLY A 241 14.86 10.17 15.20
CA GLY A 241 14.01 10.99 16.08
C GLY A 241 12.60 11.20 15.51
N TRP A 242 12.00 12.36 15.81
CA TRP A 242 10.67 12.79 15.34
C TRP A 242 10.72 14.06 14.49
#